data_AF-A0A819XLG6-F1
#
_entry.id   AF-A0A819XLG6-F1
#
_cell.length_a   1.000
_cell.length_b   1.000
_cell.length_c   1.000
_cell.angle_alpha   90.00
_cell.angle_beta   90.00
_cell.angle_gamma   90.00
#
_symmetry.space_group_name_H-M   'P 1'
#
loop_
_entity.id
_entity.type
_entity.pdbx_description
1 polymer ?
#
loop_
_entity_poly.entity_id
_entity_poly.type
_entity_poly.pdbx_seq_one_letter_code
_entity_poly.pdbx_strand_id
1 'polypeptide(L)'
;MEDYYEIERTRAQALLLFNKKWTKHLKTQSRISSYHTTKRAQLDTIRIAKHLARIDDNRCDALKTVINNYRTLVDETYMHVNFGRRFEHCRFREFRKLFKDAHASVVKSEKSLDKLRDRVFRAEQSLLNANRAVEKVIHDESSNERKRFNKSDTQIKCENQLKQLKEKVAHAEQNLDNTKQTYRKRAKQIFAQCQQVEEQRLEQIREILLMFTQTIHLQKYAPEIEQVYEELISNISTQQNSLEDLAFWAKMYGIEEDESAAISLSKVESQTTVKNASGELRSSRASVIANNSTIDNEQEQSKDREELLAAKIS
;
A
#
# COMPACT_ATOMS: atom_id res chain seq x y z
N MET A 1 5.24 2.51 -5.77
CA MET A 1 5.48 3.97 -5.89
C MET A 1 6.64 4.25 -6.83
N GLU A 2 7.80 3.60 -6.65
CA GLU A 2 8.96 3.71 -7.55
C GLU A 2 8.63 3.34 -9.00
N ASP A 3 7.94 2.23 -9.23
CA ASP A 3 7.54 1.83 -10.59
C ASP A 3 6.67 2.90 -11.27
N TYR A 4 5.73 3.49 -10.54
CA TYR A 4 4.88 4.57 -11.06
C TYR A 4 5.70 5.83 -11.38
N TYR A 5 6.65 6.18 -10.51
CA TYR A 5 7.59 7.27 -10.76
C TYR A 5 8.39 7.02 -12.05
N GLU A 6 8.89 5.80 -12.30
CA GLU A 6 9.63 5.48 -13.51
C GLU A 6 8.76 5.55 -14.78
N ILE A 7 7.49 5.17 -14.69
CA ILE A 7 6.51 5.34 -15.79
C ILE A 7 6.37 6.83 -16.15
N GLU A 8 6.13 7.68 -15.16
CA GLU A 8 5.95 9.12 -15.38
C GLU A 8 7.23 9.80 -15.89
N ARG A 9 8.38 9.39 -15.36
CA ARG A 9 9.69 9.87 -15.82
C ARG A 9 9.94 9.49 -17.28
N THR A 10 9.62 8.25 -17.65
CA THR A 10 9.77 7.76 -19.03
C THR A 10 8.89 8.57 -19.99
N ARG A 11 7.66 8.88 -19.58
CA ARG A 11 6.74 9.75 -20.34
C ARG A 11 7.32 11.16 -20.54
N ALA A 12 7.82 11.79 -19.47
CA ALA A 12 8.44 13.12 -19.55
C ALA A 12 9.63 13.14 -20.54
N GLN A 13 10.49 12.11 -20.46
CA GLN A 13 11.62 11.96 -21.37
C GLN A 13 11.19 11.75 -22.83
N ALA A 14 10.15 10.94 -23.06
CA ALA A 14 9.61 10.72 -24.40
C ALA A 14 9.09 12.02 -25.03
N LEU A 15 8.40 12.87 -24.25
CA LEU A 15 7.93 14.18 -24.68
C LEU A 15 9.09 15.14 -25.03
N LEU A 16 10.15 15.16 -24.23
CA LEU A 16 11.35 15.95 -24.52
C LEU A 16 12.07 15.49 -25.79
N LEU A 17 12.17 14.17 -26.00
CA LEU A 17 12.78 13.59 -27.20
C LEU A 17 11.93 13.90 -28.44
N PHE A 18 10.61 13.78 -28.34
CA PHE A 18 9.66 14.18 -29.38
C PHE A 18 9.85 15.65 -29.76
N ASN A 19 9.85 16.55 -28.76
CA ASN A 19 10.04 17.98 -28.98
C ASN A 19 11.35 18.27 -29.71
N LYS A 20 12.48 17.71 -29.25
CA LYS A 20 13.80 17.88 -29.86
C LYS A 20 13.83 17.39 -31.31
N LYS A 21 13.31 16.18 -31.55
CA LYS A 21 13.27 15.54 -32.88
C LYS A 21 12.50 16.39 -33.88
N TRP A 22 11.27 16.77 -33.54
CA TRP A 22 10.39 17.49 -34.47
C TRP A 22 10.76 18.96 -34.62
N THR A 23 11.28 19.60 -33.56
CA THR A 23 11.84 20.96 -33.67
C THR A 23 13.01 20.98 -34.66
N LYS A 24 13.93 20.00 -34.59
CA LYS A 24 15.04 19.88 -35.54
C LYS A 24 14.50 19.64 -36.95
N HIS A 25 13.59 18.68 -37.11
CA HIS A 25 12.99 18.33 -38.39
C HIS A 25 12.33 19.54 -39.09
N LEU A 26 11.44 20.26 -38.38
CA LEU A 26 10.78 21.45 -38.93
C LEU A 26 11.77 22.55 -39.27
N LYS A 27 12.80 22.78 -38.44
CA LYS A 27 13.82 23.78 -38.74
C LYS A 27 14.59 23.45 -40.03
N THR A 28 14.90 22.17 -40.26
CA THR A 28 15.58 21.69 -41.47
C THR A 28 14.69 21.56 -42.70
N GLN A 29 13.37 21.52 -42.52
CA GLN A 29 12.42 21.40 -43.62
C GLN A 29 12.53 22.59 -44.57
N SER A 30 12.48 22.31 -45.88
CA SER A 30 12.61 23.34 -46.92
C SER A 30 11.53 24.41 -46.75
N ARG A 31 11.88 25.66 -47.09
CA ARG A 31 10.97 26.82 -47.04
C ARG A 31 9.73 26.64 -47.93
N ILE A 32 9.72 25.67 -48.84
CA ILE A 32 8.61 25.36 -49.75
C ILE A 32 7.47 24.64 -49.02
N SER A 33 7.81 23.82 -48.01
CA SER A 33 6.83 22.94 -47.36
C SER A 33 6.15 23.53 -46.11
N SER A 34 6.80 24.49 -45.45
CA SER A 34 6.25 25.28 -44.34
C SER A 34 7.15 26.48 -44.09
N TYR A 35 6.57 27.67 -43.91
CA TYR A 35 7.30 28.93 -43.77
C TYR A 35 6.56 29.94 -42.89
N HIS A 36 7.29 31.02 -42.55
CA HIS A 36 6.81 32.21 -41.86
C HIS A 36 5.85 31.93 -40.67
N THR A 37 4.63 32.47 -40.64
CA THR A 37 3.69 32.36 -39.51
C THR A 37 3.19 30.92 -39.34
N THR A 38 2.94 30.19 -40.43
CA THR A 38 2.54 28.77 -40.40
C THR A 38 3.62 27.89 -39.77
N LYS A 39 4.91 28.13 -40.11
CA LYS A 39 6.04 27.42 -39.50
C LYS A 39 6.18 27.71 -38.01
N ARG A 40 5.91 28.96 -37.59
CA ARG A 40 5.90 29.35 -36.19
C ARG A 40 4.80 28.61 -35.43
N ALA A 41 3.57 28.62 -35.94
CA ALA A 41 2.44 27.89 -35.35
C ALA A 41 2.74 26.39 -35.18
N GLN A 42 3.31 25.73 -36.20
CA GLN A 42 3.72 24.32 -36.11
C GLN A 42 4.80 24.09 -35.03
N LEU A 43 5.77 24.99 -34.91
CA LEU A 43 6.80 24.92 -33.87
C LEU A 43 6.21 25.13 -32.48
N ASP A 44 5.20 25.98 -32.33
CA ASP A 44 4.54 26.22 -31.05
C ASP A 44 3.69 25.01 -30.63
N THR A 45 3.03 24.32 -31.57
CA THR A 45 2.37 23.03 -31.30
C THR A 45 3.36 21.99 -30.76
N ILE A 46 4.55 21.87 -31.36
CA ILE A 46 5.59 20.95 -30.88
C ILE A 46 6.13 21.41 -29.51
N ARG A 47 6.14 22.72 -29.22
CA ARG A 47 6.62 23.27 -27.96
C ARG A 47 5.75 22.86 -26.77
N ILE A 48 4.46 22.61 -26.96
CA ILE A 48 3.59 22.05 -25.90
C ILE A 48 4.21 20.82 -25.26
N ALA A 49 4.78 19.89 -26.05
CA ALA A 49 5.39 18.68 -25.50
C ALA A 49 6.48 19.00 -24.46
N LYS A 50 7.20 20.11 -24.61
CA LYS A 50 8.19 20.57 -23.63
C LYS A 50 7.54 21.11 -22.35
N HIS A 51 6.42 21.80 -22.45
CA HIS A 51 5.66 22.30 -21.30
C HIS A 51 5.05 21.13 -20.52
N LEU A 52 4.40 20.18 -21.21
CA LEU A 52 3.87 18.97 -20.58
C LEU A 52 4.96 18.13 -19.90
N ALA A 53 6.14 17.99 -20.53
CA ALA A 53 7.26 17.31 -19.92
C ALA A 53 7.72 17.99 -18.61
N ARG A 54 7.70 19.32 -18.55
CA ARG A 54 8.03 20.07 -17.32
C ARG A 54 7.01 19.80 -16.20
N ILE A 55 5.73 19.74 -16.54
CA ILE A 55 4.67 19.40 -15.58
C ILE A 55 4.87 17.97 -15.06
N ASP A 56 5.18 17.03 -15.96
CA ASP A 56 5.49 15.65 -15.61
C ASP A 56 6.76 15.55 -14.73
N ASP A 57 7.81 16.33 -15.00
CA ASP A 57 9.03 16.43 -14.18
C ASP A 57 8.73 16.97 -12.77
N ASN A 58 7.95 18.05 -12.66
CA ASN A 58 7.53 18.59 -11.35
C ASN A 58 6.78 17.55 -10.52
N ARG A 59 5.91 16.76 -11.18
CA ARG A 59 5.18 15.66 -10.56
C ARG A 59 6.13 14.52 -10.13
N CYS A 60 7.11 14.20 -10.96
CA CYS A 60 8.16 13.22 -10.63
C CYS A 60 8.98 13.65 -9.41
N ASP A 61 9.30 14.93 -9.27
CA ASP A 61 10.03 15.44 -8.10
C ASP A 61 9.18 15.38 -6.83
N ALA A 62 7.91 15.73 -6.90
CA ALA A 62 6.98 15.54 -5.79
C ALA A 62 6.85 14.04 -5.40
N LEU A 63 6.80 13.14 -6.38
CA LEU A 63 6.78 11.68 -6.13
C LEU A 63 8.04 11.19 -5.44
N LYS A 64 9.23 11.67 -5.84
CA LYS A 64 10.49 11.35 -5.14
C LYS A 64 10.44 11.77 -3.68
N THR A 65 9.88 12.95 -3.38
CA THR A 65 9.73 13.40 -1.99
C THR A 65 8.87 12.41 -1.20
N VAL A 66 7.73 11.97 -1.74
CA VAL A 66 6.88 10.97 -1.07
C VAL A 66 7.60 9.63 -0.88
N ILE A 67 8.32 9.16 -1.90
CA ILE A 67 9.10 7.91 -1.83
C ILE A 67 10.19 8.01 -0.75
N ASN A 68 10.91 9.13 -0.69
CA ASN A 68 11.93 9.34 0.32
C ASN A 68 11.35 9.45 1.72
N ASN A 69 10.21 10.14 1.89
CA ASN A 69 9.50 10.18 3.18
C ASN A 69 9.10 8.77 3.64
N TYR A 70 8.64 7.91 2.73
CA TYR A 70 8.33 6.52 3.05
C TYR A 70 9.57 5.72 3.43
N ARG A 71 10.70 5.89 2.72
CA ARG A 71 11.97 5.23 3.07
C ARG A 71 12.44 5.66 4.46
N THR A 72 12.43 6.96 4.75
CA THR A 72 12.78 7.51 6.08
C THR A 72 11.85 6.95 7.16
N LEU A 73 10.53 6.90 6.90
CA LEU A 73 9.57 6.29 7.82
C LEU A 73 9.92 4.82 8.11
N VAL A 74 10.25 4.05 7.08
CA VAL A 74 10.65 2.64 7.23
C VAL A 74 11.94 2.53 8.03
N ASP A 75 12.95 3.34 7.73
CA ASP A 75 14.22 3.32 8.44
C ASP A 75 14.07 3.68 9.92
N GLU A 76 13.28 4.70 10.24
CA GLU A 76 13.00 5.13 11.62
C GLU A 76 12.12 4.13 12.37
N THR A 77 11.09 3.60 11.72
CA THR A 77 10.11 2.70 12.36
C THR A 77 10.66 1.29 12.51
N TYR A 78 11.48 0.84 11.57
CA TYR A 78 12.03 -0.51 11.47
C TYR A 78 13.55 -0.53 11.56
N MET A 79 14.13 0.26 12.48
CA MET A 79 15.57 0.22 12.73
C MET A 79 16.03 -1.22 13.01
N HIS A 80 16.73 -1.80 12.05
CA HIS A 80 17.34 -3.12 12.17
C HIS A 80 18.66 -2.98 12.92
N VAL A 81 18.85 -3.82 13.95
CA VAL A 81 20.15 -3.90 14.61
C VAL A 81 20.84 -5.18 14.18
N ASN A 82 22.09 -5.05 13.76
CA ASN A 82 22.88 -6.16 13.27
C ASN A 82 23.36 -7.02 14.45
N PHE A 83 22.80 -8.21 14.62
CA PHE A 83 23.22 -9.18 15.64
C PHE A 83 23.66 -10.49 14.97
N GLY A 84 24.87 -10.45 14.39
CA GLY A 84 25.46 -11.62 13.72
C GLY A 84 24.71 -12.00 12.44
N ARG A 85 24.12 -13.20 12.39
CA ARG A 85 23.43 -13.72 11.19
C ARG A 85 21.93 -13.38 11.10
N ARG A 86 21.38 -12.61 12.04
CA ARG A 86 19.95 -12.25 12.04
C ARG A 86 19.76 -10.74 12.16
N PHE A 87 19.00 -10.20 11.23
CA PHE A 87 18.43 -8.86 11.32
C PHE A 87 17.11 -8.97 12.10
N GLU A 88 17.05 -8.35 13.28
CA GLU A 88 15.83 -8.30 14.09
C GLU A 88 15.50 -6.83 14.37
N HIS A 89 14.21 -6.51 14.32
CA HIS A 89 13.70 -5.18 14.59
C HIS A 89 13.88 -4.82 16.08
N CYS A 90 14.45 -3.64 16.38
CA CYS A 90 14.78 -3.22 17.74
C CYS A 90 13.58 -3.27 18.70
N ARG A 91 12.43 -2.67 18.32
CA ARG A 91 11.24 -2.62 19.17
C ARG A 91 10.61 -4.01 19.37
N PHE A 92 10.64 -4.87 18.36
CA PHE A 92 10.16 -6.25 18.50
C PHE A 92 10.93 -6.99 19.59
N ARG A 93 12.25 -6.85 19.59
CA ARG A 93 13.12 -7.45 20.60
C ARG A 93 12.83 -6.91 22.00
N GLU A 94 12.65 -5.60 22.13
CA GLU A 94 12.32 -4.94 23.40
C GLU A 94 11.00 -5.47 23.98
N PHE A 95 9.93 -5.46 23.19
CA PHE A 95 8.64 -6.00 23.64
C PHE A 95 8.72 -7.49 23.98
N ARG A 96 9.43 -8.29 23.16
CA ARG A 96 9.66 -9.70 23.45
C ARG A 96 10.37 -9.91 24.79
N LYS A 97 11.37 -9.08 25.11
CA LYS A 97 12.05 -9.13 26.40
C LYS A 97 11.11 -8.76 27.54
N LEU A 98 10.34 -7.68 27.40
CA LEU A 98 9.35 -7.26 28.40
C LEU A 98 8.32 -8.35 28.71
N PHE A 99 7.78 -9.02 27.69
CA PHE A 99 6.86 -10.14 27.88
C PHE A 99 7.51 -11.33 28.57
N LYS A 100 8.74 -11.70 28.16
CA LYS A 100 9.51 -12.78 28.81
C LYS A 100 9.75 -12.49 30.28
N ASP A 101 10.20 -11.28 30.60
CA ASP A 101 10.51 -10.86 31.96
C ASP A 101 9.25 -10.84 32.83
N ALA A 102 8.13 -10.32 32.29
CA ALA A 102 6.84 -10.35 32.98
C ALA A 102 6.34 -11.78 33.25
N HIS A 103 6.54 -12.70 32.30
CA HIS A 103 6.09 -14.10 32.40
C HIS A 103 7.01 -14.98 33.28
N ALA A 104 8.26 -14.57 33.52
CA ALA A 104 9.25 -15.37 34.23
C ALA A 104 8.81 -15.81 35.63
N SER A 105 8.08 -14.95 36.36
CA SER A 105 7.55 -15.26 37.69
C SER A 105 6.50 -16.37 37.67
N VAL A 106 5.60 -16.36 36.67
CA VAL A 106 4.59 -17.40 36.46
C VAL A 106 5.26 -18.73 36.17
N VAL A 107 6.22 -18.75 35.23
CA VAL A 107 6.99 -19.96 34.89
C VAL A 107 7.70 -20.54 36.12
N LYS A 108 8.24 -19.68 37.00
CA LYS A 108 8.90 -20.11 38.23
C LYS A 108 7.90 -20.75 39.20
N SER A 109 6.72 -20.15 39.39
CA SER A 109 5.66 -20.71 40.24
C SER A 109 5.12 -22.04 39.69
N GLU A 110 4.90 -22.14 38.37
CA GLU A 110 4.45 -23.38 37.70
C GLU A 110 5.46 -24.52 37.92
N LYS A 111 6.75 -24.27 37.65
CA LYS A 111 7.81 -25.26 37.90
C LYS A 111 7.92 -25.67 39.37
N SER A 112 7.61 -24.76 40.30
CA SER A 112 7.60 -25.08 41.73
C SER A 112 6.41 -25.96 42.10
N LEU A 113 5.24 -25.70 41.52
CA LEU A 113 4.03 -26.47 41.73
C LEU A 113 4.17 -27.89 41.17
N ASP A 114 4.72 -28.05 39.97
CA ASP A 114 4.97 -29.37 39.37
C ASP A 114 5.87 -30.23 40.26
N LYS A 115 6.95 -29.65 40.79
CA LYS A 115 7.83 -30.35 41.74
C LYS A 115 7.11 -30.77 43.03
N LEU A 116 6.15 -29.98 43.51
CA LEU A 116 5.34 -30.35 44.68
C LEU A 116 4.37 -31.47 44.36
N ARG A 117 3.73 -31.43 43.19
CA ARG A 117 2.85 -32.51 42.71
C ARG A 117 3.61 -33.83 42.58
N ASP A 118 4.84 -33.82 42.06
CA ASP A 118 5.72 -35.01 42.02
C ASP A 118 6.06 -35.55 43.42
N ARG A 119 6.16 -34.67 44.43
CA ARG A 119 6.41 -35.07 45.82
C ARG A 119 5.16 -35.67 46.45
N VAL A 120 3.99 -35.11 46.18
CA VAL A 120 2.69 -35.68 46.60
C VAL A 120 2.53 -37.08 46.01
N PHE A 121 2.72 -37.24 44.70
CA PHE A 121 2.63 -38.55 44.05
C PHE A 121 3.55 -39.60 44.70
N ARG A 122 4.81 -39.23 44.97
CA ARG A 122 5.74 -40.12 45.69
C ARG A 122 5.28 -40.44 47.11
N ALA A 123 4.75 -39.46 47.85
CA ALA A 123 4.24 -39.68 49.19
C ALA A 123 2.99 -40.59 49.21
N GLU A 124 2.12 -40.48 48.20
CA GLU A 124 0.97 -41.39 48.03
C GLU A 124 1.42 -42.84 47.79
N GLN A 125 2.44 -43.05 46.96
CA GLN A 125 3.04 -44.37 46.77
C GLN A 125 3.69 -44.92 48.04
N SER A 126 4.40 -44.07 48.80
CA SER A 126 4.98 -44.46 50.09
C SER A 126 3.90 -44.84 51.10
N LEU A 127 2.80 -44.10 51.19
CA LEU A 127 1.67 -44.42 52.05
C LEU A 127 1.01 -45.75 51.66
N LEU A 128 0.78 -45.98 50.37
CA LEU A 128 0.24 -47.25 49.87
C LEU A 128 1.11 -48.44 50.27
N ASN A 129 2.43 -48.30 50.17
CA ASN A 129 3.38 -49.33 50.58
C ASN A 129 3.40 -49.53 52.11
N ALA A 130 3.28 -48.45 52.89
CA ALA A 130 3.16 -48.52 54.34
C ALA A 130 1.88 -49.25 54.78
N ASN A 131 0.74 -48.96 54.14
CA ASN A 131 -0.53 -49.64 54.39
C ASN A 131 -0.43 -51.15 54.13
N ARG A 132 0.13 -51.54 52.97
CA ARG A 132 0.40 -52.95 52.64
C ARG A 132 1.33 -53.63 53.65
N ALA A 133 2.32 -52.90 54.18
CA ALA A 133 3.23 -53.44 55.18
C ALA A 133 2.55 -53.63 56.54
N VAL A 134 1.63 -52.75 56.92
CA VAL A 134 0.81 -52.90 58.13
C VAL A 134 -0.14 -54.09 58.00
N GLU A 135 -0.87 -54.22 56.89
CA GLU A 135 -1.76 -55.35 56.60
C GLU A 135 -1.04 -56.70 56.72
N LYS A 136 0.16 -56.81 56.12
CA LYS A 136 0.99 -58.02 56.20
C LYS A 136 1.35 -58.41 57.63
N VAL A 137 1.65 -57.44 58.50
CA VAL A 137 2.03 -57.71 59.89
C VAL A 137 0.80 -57.97 60.76
N ILE A 138 -0.37 -57.42 60.41
CA ILE A 138 -1.64 -57.75 61.09
C ILE A 138 -2.03 -59.21 60.83
N HIS A 139 -1.88 -59.69 59.59
CA HIS A 139 -2.19 -61.06 59.18
C HIS A 139 -1.11 -62.11 59.53
N ASP A 140 0.05 -61.69 60.01
CA ASP A 140 1.13 -62.59 60.45
C ASP A 140 0.99 -62.89 61.94
N GLU A 141 0.56 -64.12 62.27
CA GLU A 141 0.38 -64.61 63.65
C GLU A 141 1.70 -64.70 64.43
N SER A 142 2.86 -64.75 63.76
CA SER A 142 4.19 -64.82 64.39
C SER A 142 4.78 -63.45 64.78
N SER A 143 4.07 -62.37 64.50
CA SER A 143 4.59 -61.01 64.60
C SER A 143 4.42 -60.38 65.99
N ASN A 144 5.54 -60.01 66.63
CA ASN A 144 5.53 -59.35 67.94
C ASN A 144 4.85 -57.97 67.91
N GLU A 145 4.21 -57.58 69.02
CA GLU A 145 3.53 -56.27 69.20
C GLU A 145 4.41 -55.06 68.85
N ARG A 146 5.71 -55.11 69.19
CA ARG A 146 6.68 -54.07 68.80
C ARG A 146 6.77 -53.86 67.28
N LYS A 147 6.70 -54.94 66.49
CA LYS A 147 6.75 -54.84 65.02
C LYS A 147 5.46 -54.22 64.48
N ARG A 148 4.31 -54.59 65.05
CA ARG A 148 2.99 -54.00 64.72
C ARG A 148 2.97 -52.50 65.01
N PHE A 149 3.42 -52.10 66.20
CA PHE A 149 3.52 -50.70 66.59
C PHE A 149 4.44 -49.89 65.67
N ASN A 150 5.65 -50.37 65.38
CA ASN A 150 6.60 -49.65 64.52
C ASN A 150 6.07 -49.43 63.09
N LYS A 151 5.34 -50.40 62.53
CA LYS A 151 4.74 -50.26 61.19
C LYS A 151 3.56 -49.29 61.20
N SER A 152 2.74 -49.32 62.24
CA SER A 152 1.65 -48.35 62.44
C SER A 152 2.19 -46.91 62.60
N ASP A 153 3.24 -46.71 63.39
CA ASP A 153 3.91 -45.40 63.52
C ASP A 153 4.47 -44.90 62.18
N THR A 154 5.01 -45.80 61.35
CA THR A 154 5.48 -45.46 60.00
C THR A 154 4.34 -45.02 59.08
N GLN A 155 3.18 -45.70 59.14
CA GLN A 155 1.99 -45.32 58.40
C GLN A 155 1.51 -43.92 58.79
N ILE A 156 1.38 -43.65 60.10
CA ILE A 156 0.95 -42.34 60.61
C ILE A 156 1.90 -41.22 60.14
N LYS A 157 3.21 -41.48 60.12
CA LYS A 157 4.20 -40.53 59.55
C LYS A 157 3.97 -40.27 58.07
N CYS A 158 3.70 -41.31 57.27
CA CYS A 158 3.38 -41.15 55.85
C CYS A 158 2.08 -40.36 55.62
N GLU A 159 1.04 -40.62 56.42
CA GLU A 159 -0.24 -39.88 56.35
C GLU A 159 -0.05 -38.40 56.68
N ASN A 160 0.66 -38.09 57.77
CA ASN A 160 0.97 -36.73 58.18
C ASN A 160 1.82 -35.99 57.13
N GLN A 161 2.83 -36.67 56.56
CA GLN A 161 3.65 -36.11 55.49
C GLN A 161 2.81 -35.80 54.24
N LEU A 162 1.92 -36.72 53.86
CA LEU A 162 1.04 -36.53 52.71
C LEU A 162 0.09 -35.34 52.92
N LYS A 163 -0.51 -35.23 54.11
CA LYS A 163 -1.38 -34.11 54.48
C LYS A 163 -0.65 -32.77 54.37
N GLN A 164 0.55 -32.67 54.95
CA GLN A 164 1.37 -31.45 54.87
C GLN A 164 1.76 -31.08 53.43
N LEU A 165 2.04 -32.07 52.57
CA LEU A 165 2.35 -31.83 51.17
C LEU A 165 1.12 -31.34 50.38
N LYS A 166 -0.07 -31.89 50.67
CA LYS A 166 -1.34 -31.44 50.06
C LYS A 166 -1.67 -29.99 50.44
N GLU A 167 -1.46 -29.62 51.71
CA GLU A 167 -1.60 -28.22 52.16
C GLU A 167 -0.62 -27.28 51.44
N LYS A 168 0.65 -27.70 51.27
CA LYS A 168 1.66 -26.93 50.50
C LYS A 168 1.30 -26.78 49.03
N VAL A 169 0.69 -27.81 48.41
CA VAL A 169 0.19 -27.73 47.04
C VAL A 169 -0.94 -26.71 46.93
N ALA A 170 -1.94 -26.77 47.82
CA ALA A 170 -3.06 -25.82 47.81
C ALA A 170 -2.57 -24.36 47.94
N HIS A 171 -1.62 -24.11 48.83
CA HIS A 171 -1.00 -22.78 48.97
C HIS A 171 -0.20 -22.37 47.71
N ALA A 172 0.52 -23.31 47.08
CA ALA A 172 1.25 -23.04 45.84
C ALA A 172 0.32 -22.76 44.66
N GLU A 173 -0.84 -23.40 44.59
CA GLU A 173 -1.90 -23.13 43.59
C GLU A 173 -2.47 -21.72 43.77
N GLN A 174 -2.81 -21.34 45.01
CA GLN A 174 -3.26 -19.98 45.30
C GLN A 174 -2.20 -18.92 44.93
N ASN A 175 -0.93 -19.19 45.22
CA ASN A 175 0.17 -18.32 44.82
C ASN A 175 0.33 -18.23 43.31
N LEU A 176 0.13 -19.32 42.57
CA LEU A 176 0.18 -19.33 41.12
C LEU A 176 -0.94 -18.47 40.51
N ASP A 177 -2.14 -18.52 41.07
CA ASP A 177 -3.25 -17.69 40.59
C ASP A 177 -2.96 -16.20 40.81
N ASN A 178 -2.39 -15.85 41.98
CA ASN A 178 -1.95 -14.47 42.27
C ASN A 178 -0.86 -13.98 41.30
N THR A 179 0.14 -14.81 40.99
CA THR A 179 1.19 -14.43 40.03
C THR A 179 0.65 -14.33 38.60
N LYS A 180 -0.28 -15.22 38.20
CA LYS A 180 -0.98 -15.12 36.90
C LYS A 180 -1.79 -13.83 36.78
N GLN A 181 -2.49 -13.42 37.83
CA GLN A 181 -3.24 -12.15 37.82
C GLN A 181 -2.28 -10.95 37.66
N THR A 182 -1.16 -10.97 38.37
CA THR A 182 -0.12 -9.93 38.29
C THR A 182 0.49 -9.88 36.88
N TYR A 183 0.83 -11.03 36.31
CA TYR A 183 1.29 -11.14 34.93
C TYR A 183 0.28 -10.57 33.94
N ARG A 184 -1.01 -10.93 34.04
CA ARG A 184 -2.04 -10.41 33.14
C ARG A 184 -2.12 -8.88 33.18
N LYS A 185 -2.03 -8.27 34.37
CA LYS A 185 -1.99 -6.80 34.50
C LYS A 185 -0.77 -6.21 33.79
N ARG A 186 0.42 -6.79 34.01
CA ARG A 186 1.65 -6.30 33.35
C ARG A 186 1.65 -6.53 31.84
N ALA A 187 1.18 -7.69 31.38
CA ALA A 187 1.06 -8.04 29.97
C ALA A 187 0.11 -7.09 29.24
N LYS A 188 -1.01 -6.69 29.86
CA LYS A 188 -1.92 -5.67 29.31
C LYS A 188 -1.24 -4.31 29.14
N GLN A 189 -0.40 -3.89 30.09
CA GLN A 189 0.37 -2.65 29.96
C GLN A 189 1.37 -2.71 28.80
N ILE A 190 2.11 -3.82 28.68
CA ILE A 190 3.05 -4.01 27.56
C ILE A 190 2.28 -4.05 26.24
N PHE A 191 1.13 -4.73 26.19
CA PHE A 191 0.29 -4.78 25.00
C PHE A 191 -0.23 -3.41 24.57
N ALA A 192 -0.66 -2.57 25.52
CA ALA A 192 -1.07 -1.19 25.22
C ALA A 192 0.07 -0.36 24.59
N GLN A 193 1.32 -0.57 25.04
CA GLN A 193 2.49 0.06 24.41
C GLN A 193 2.72 -0.46 22.99
N CYS A 194 2.53 -1.76 22.74
CA CYS A 194 2.58 -2.31 21.38
C CYS A 194 1.50 -1.68 20.48
N GLN A 195 0.28 -1.51 21.00
CA GLN A 195 -0.82 -0.90 20.25
C GLN A 195 -0.52 0.55 19.90
N GLN A 196 0.01 1.34 20.83
CA GLN A 196 0.38 2.74 20.57
C GLN A 196 1.43 2.86 19.46
N VAL A 197 2.45 1.99 19.48
CA VAL A 197 3.48 1.96 18.43
C VAL A 197 2.88 1.58 17.07
N GLU A 198 1.98 0.59 17.05
CA GLU A 198 1.34 0.16 15.81
C GLU A 198 0.36 1.19 15.27
N GLU A 199 -0.39 1.88 16.14
CA GLU A 199 -1.29 2.97 15.77
C GLU A 199 -0.52 4.11 15.09
N GLN A 200 0.62 4.52 15.66
CA GLN A 200 1.50 5.52 15.05
C GLN A 200 1.94 5.09 13.64
N ARG A 201 2.38 3.84 13.49
CA ARG A 201 2.80 3.30 12.20
C ARG A 201 1.67 3.33 11.16
N LEU A 202 0.47 2.91 11.56
CA LEU A 202 -0.70 2.86 10.69
C LEU A 202 -1.09 4.27 10.23
N GLU A 203 -1.07 5.25 11.12
CA GLU A 203 -1.38 6.64 10.76
C GLU A 203 -0.33 7.23 9.81
N GLN A 204 0.96 7.00 10.06
CA GLN A 204 2.03 7.45 9.16
C GLN A 204 1.92 6.81 7.77
N ILE A 205 1.57 5.51 7.69
CA ILE A 205 1.32 4.85 6.39
C ILE A 205 0.13 5.48 5.69
N ARG A 206 -0.95 5.76 6.41
CA ARG A 206 -2.12 6.45 5.86
C ARG A 206 -1.75 7.80 5.29
N GLU A 207 -0.98 8.61 6.01
CA GLU A 207 -0.49 9.92 5.54
C GLU A 207 0.31 9.78 4.25
N ILE A 208 1.28 8.85 4.19
CA ILE A 208 2.07 8.59 2.98
C ILE A 208 1.19 8.18 1.79
N LEU A 209 0.18 7.33 2.01
CA LEU A 209 -0.75 6.91 0.95
C LEU A 209 -1.60 8.08 0.45
N LEU A 210 -2.02 8.99 1.34
CA LEU A 210 -2.73 10.21 0.96
C LEU A 210 -1.82 11.16 0.17
N MET A 211 -0.58 11.38 0.62
CA MET A 211 0.40 12.19 -0.09
C MET A 211 0.69 11.64 -1.49
N PHE A 212 0.86 10.32 -1.60
CA PHE A 212 1.07 9.65 -2.89
C PHE A 212 -0.14 9.87 -3.80
N THR A 213 -1.35 9.61 -3.31
CA THR A 213 -2.60 9.82 -4.06
C THR A 213 -2.75 11.26 -4.53
N GLN A 214 -2.50 12.23 -3.65
CA GLN A 214 -2.56 13.67 -4.00
C GLN A 214 -1.51 14.06 -5.04
N THR A 215 -0.34 13.40 -5.03
CA THR A 215 0.75 13.69 -5.97
C THR A 215 0.48 13.12 -7.36
N ILE A 216 -0.12 11.92 -7.44
CA ILE A 216 -0.52 11.32 -8.74
C ILE A 216 -1.79 11.97 -9.31
N HIS A 217 -2.59 12.63 -8.47
CA HIS A 217 -3.85 13.23 -8.89
C HIS A 217 -3.64 14.37 -9.89
N LEU A 218 -4.07 14.14 -11.13
CA LEU A 218 -3.88 15.04 -12.27
C LEU A 218 -4.57 16.40 -12.09
N GLN A 219 -5.61 16.50 -11.28
CA GLN A 219 -6.38 17.74 -11.10
C GLN A 219 -5.55 18.88 -10.49
N LYS A 220 -4.48 18.58 -9.75
CA LYS A 220 -3.55 19.59 -9.24
C LYS A 220 -2.86 20.36 -10.37
N TYR A 221 -2.57 19.69 -11.48
CA TYR A 221 -1.87 20.25 -12.63
C TYR A 221 -2.82 20.66 -13.76
N ALA A 222 -4.13 20.37 -13.63
CA ALA A 222 -5.13 20.68 -14.65
C ALA A 222 -5.13 22.18 -15.05
N PRO A 223 -5.06 23.15 -14.13
CA PRO A 223 -5.05 24.57 -14.52
C PRO A 223 -3.81 24.96 -15.34
N GLU A 224 -2.64 24.42 -14.99
CA GLU A 224 -1.39 24.68 -15.73
C GLU A 224 -1.45 24.05 -17.13
N ILE A 225 -2.02 22.85 -17.24
CA ILE A 225 -2.23 22.17 -18.52
C ILE A 225 -3.22 22.95 -19.39
N GLU A 226 -4.36 23.37 -18.83
CA GLU A 226 -5.38 24.18 -19.52
C GLU A 226 -4.78 25.47 -20.05
N GLN A 227 -4.03 26.21 -19.22
CA GLN A 227 -3.35 27.44 -19.63
C GLN A 227 -2.42 27.20 -20.83
N VAL A 228 -1.62 26.12 -20.83
CA VAL A 228 -0.71 25.81 -21.95
C VAL A 228 -1.48 25.59 -23.25
N TYR A 229 -2.65 24.95 -23.20
CA TYR A 229 -3.47 24.72 -24.39
C TYR A 229 -4.22 25.98 -24.84
N GLU A 230 -4.74 26.78 -23.91
CA GLU A 230 -5.37 28.07 -24.21
C GLU A 230 -4.38 29.04 -24.88
N GLU A 231 -3.15 29.12 -24.35
CA GLU A 231 -2.07 29.91 -24.95
C GLU A 231 -1.73 29.43 -26.36
N LEU A 232 -1.68 28.11 -26.60
CA LEU A 232 -1.45 27.59 -27.96
C LEU A 232 -2.59 27.97 -28.91
N ILE A 233 -3.84 27.73 -28.51
CA ILE A 233 -5.00 28.04 -29.35
C ILE A 233 -5.00 29.52 -29.70
N SER A 234 -4.78 30.39 -28.70
CA SER A 234 -4.68 31.83 -28.90
C SER A 234 -3.54 32.19 -29.86
N ASN A 235 -2.34 31.64 -29.67
CA ASN A 235 -1.19 31.91 -30.55
C ASN A 235 -1.46 31.47 -31.99
N ILE A 236 -2.04 30.30 -32.21
CA ILE A 236 -2.38 29.83 -33.55
C ILE A 236 -3.45 30.74 -34.18
N SER A 237 -4.54 31.00 -33.46
CA SER A 237 -5.66 31.79 -34.00
C SER A 237 -5.32 33.25 -34.27
N THR A 238 -4.37 33.83 -33.55
CA THR A 238 -4.02 35.27 -33.66
C THR A 238 -2.76 35.54 -34.48
N GLN A 239 -1.78 34.63 -34.46
CA GLN A 239 -0.47 34.86 -35.09
C GLN A 239 -0.29 34.10 -36.40
N GLN A 240 -1.05 33.03 -36.66
CA GLN A 240 -1.02 32.37 -37.95
C GLN A 240 -1.88 33.15 -38.94
N ASN A 241 -1.25 33.65 -40.01
CA ASN A 241 -1.93 34.47 -41.00
C ASN A 241 -1.47 34.07 -42.40
N SER A 242 -2.42 33.55 -43.19
CA SER A 242 -2.16 33.12 -44.57
C SER A 242 -1.78 34.28 -45.49
N LEU A 243 -2.35 35.47 -45.31
CA LEU A 243 -2.04 36.65 -46.11
C LEU A 243 -0.63 37.15 -45.85
N GLU A 244 -0.19 37.17 -44.59
CA GLU A 244 1.19 37.53 -44.24
C GLU A 244 2.19 36.54 -44.82
N ASP A 245 1.87 35.25 -44.79
CA ASP A 245 2.71 34.20 -45.38
C ASP A 245 2.82 34.38 -46.91
N LEU A 246 1.69 34.62 -47.60
CA LEU A 246 1.70 34.89 -49.04
C LEU A 246 2.46 36.18 -49.40
N ALA A 247 2.28 37.26 -48.64
CA ALA A 247 3.00 38.51 -48.82
C ALA A 247 4.52 38.33 -48.62
N PHE A 248 4.92 37.58 -47.58
CA PHE A 248 6.32 37.20 -47.37
C PHE A 248 6.89 36.46 -48.59
N TRP A 249 6.11 35.56 -49.20
CA TRP A 249 6.54 34.82 -50.38
C TRP A 249 6.67 35.73 -51.62
N ALA A 250 5.67 36.57 -51.90
CA ALA A 250 5.72 37.54 -52.99
C ALA A 250 6.95 38.44 -52.90
N LYS A 251 7.25 38.93 -51.69
CA LYS A 251 8.45 39.71 -51.38
C LYS A 251 9.75 38.95 -51.65
N MET A 252 9.84 37.69 -51.22
CA MET A 252 11.04 36.86 -51.39
C MET A 252 11.40 36.60 -52.86
N TYR A 253 10.43 36.67 -53.77
CA TYR A 253 10.61 36.45 -55.21
C TYR A 253 10.48 37.74 -56.05
N GLY A 254 10.36 38.90 -55.40
CA GLY A 254 10.34 40.21 -56.09
C GLY A 254 9.07 40.45 -56.92
N ILE A 255 7.95 39.81 -56.59
CA ILE A 255 6.65 39.96 -57.28
C ILE A 255 5.82 41.07 -56.61
N GLU A 256 6.46 42.01 -55.89
CA GLU A 256 5.79 43.21 -55.40
C GLU A 256 5.54 44.15 -56.59
N GLU A 257 4.48 43.88 -57.37
CA GLU A 257 3.87 44.88 -58.26
C GLU A 257 2.76 45.59 -57.49
N ASP A 258 2.85 46.93 -57.45
CA ASP A 258 1.90 47.94 -56.97
C ASP A 258 0.68 47.46 -56.18
N GLU A 259 0.46 48.08 -55.01
CA GLU A 259 -0.61 47.91 -54.00
C GLU A 259 -2.06 47.62 -54.50
N SER A 260 -2.31 47.70 -55.81
CA SER A 260 -3.52 47.29 -56.51
C SER A 260 -3.81 45.78 -56.55
N ALA A 261 -2.81 44.89 -56.51
CA ALA A 261 -3.04 43.44 -56.60
C ALA A 261 -3.52 42.80 -55.28
N ALA A 262 -3.07 43.33 -54.13
CA ALA A 262 -3.47 42.86 -52.80
C ALA A 262 -4.97 43.10 -52.49
N ILE A 263 -5.58 44.12 -53.12
CA ILE A 263 -7.01 44.47 -52.96
C ILE A 263 -7.94 43.45 -53.66
N SER A 264 -7.40 42.65 -54.59
CA SER A 264 -8.22 41.71 -55.37
C SER A 264 -8.47 40.38 -54.67
N LEU A 265 -7.61 39.96 -53.73
CA LEU A 265 -7.77 38.72 -52.96
C LEU A 265 -8.74 38.85 -51.78
N SER A 266 -8.79 40.02 -51.12
CA SER A 266 -9.76 40.31 -50.05
C SER A 266 -11.21 40.44 -50.56
N LYS A 267 -11.39 40.75 -51.84
CA LYS A 267 -12.71 40.80 -52.50
C LYS A 267 -13.32 39.42 -52.78
N VAL A 268 -12.50 38.37 -52.88
CA VAL A 268 -13.00 37.01 -53.16
C VAL A 268 -13.61 36.38 -51.92
N GLU A 269 -13.03 36.59 -50.73
CA GLU A 269 -13.58 36.08 -49.46
C GLU A 269 -14.87 36.79 -49.02
N SER A 270 -15.06 38.05 -49.44
CA SER A 270 -16.28 38.82 -49.18
C SER A 270 -17.48 38.41 -50.07
N GLN A 271 -17.25 37.64 -51.14
CA GLN A 271 -18.30 37.23 -52.09
C GLN A 271 -18.77 35.78 -51.92
N THR A 272 -18.02 34.91 -51.25
CA THR A 272 -18.43 33.52 -50.98
C THR A 272 -19.33 33.37 -49.75
N THR A 273 -19.47 34.39 -48.91
CA THR A 273 -20.30 34.34 -47.69
C THR A 273 -21.74 34.85 -47.84
N VAL A 274 -22.17 35.32 -49.02
CA VAL A 274 -23.50 35.96 -49.19
C VAL A 274 -24.48 35.19 -50.09
N LYS A 275 -24.13 34.03 -50.65
CA LYS A 275 -24.99 33.36 -51.67
C LYS A 275 -25.69 32.06 -51.31
N ASN A 276 -25.73 31.63 -50.05
CA ASN A 276 -26.60 30.51 -49.65
C ASN A 276 -27.39 30.83 -48.36
N ALA A 277 -28.29 31.80 -48.43
CA ALA A 277 -29.35 32.00 -47.45
C ALA A 277 -30.64 32.45 -48.16
N SER A 278 -31.58 31.51 -48.34
CA SER A 278 -33.07 31.65 -48.45
C SER A 278 -33.63 30.58 -49.42
N GLY A 279 -34.09 29.43 -48.92
CA GLY A 279 -35.53 29.10 -48.69
C GLY A 279 -35.91 27.95 -49.66
N GLU A 280 -36.75 26.95 -49.40
CA GLU A 280 -37.85 26.64 -48.48
C GLU A 280 -38.00 25.09 -48.45
N LEU A 281 -38.12 24.43 -47.30
CA LEU A 281 -39.34 24.03 -46.57
C LEU A 281 -40.25 22.95 -47.21
N ARG A 282 -40.56 21.94 -46.38
CA ARG A 282 -41.58 20.85 -46.45
C ARG A 282 -41.12 19.52 -47.06
N SER A 283 -41.41 18.33 -46.51
CA SER A 283 -42.20 17.84 -45.36
C SER A 283 -41.94 16.32 -45.26
N SER A 284 -41.61 15.72 -44.11
CA SER A 284 -42.50 14.87 -43.26
C SER A 284 -41.61 13.71 -42.77
N ARG A 285 -41.30 13.57 -41.47
CA ARG A 285 -42.09 12.94 -40.39
C ARG A 285 -41.71 11.46 -40.15
N ALA A 286 -41.55 11.14 -38.86
CA ALA A 286 -41.37 9.82 -38.23
C ALA A 286 -39.93 9.25 -38.33
N SER A 287 -39.31 8.69 -37.30
CA SER A 287 -39.80 8.24 -35.98
C SER A 287 -38.61 8.01 -35.05
N VAL A 288 -38.84 8.34 -33.78
CA VAL A 288 -38.20 7.71 -32.62
C VAL A 288 -38.34 6.19 -32.73
N ILE A 289 -37.23 5.47 -32.81
CA ILE A 289 -37.07 4.10 -32.30
C ILE A 289 -35.67 4.00 -31.70
N ALA A 290 -35.65 3.77 -30.39
CA ALA A 290 -34.52 3.29 -29.61
C ALA A 290 -34.03 1.93 -30.14
N ASN A 291 -32.73 1.64 -29.96
CA ASN A 291 -32.11 0.31 -29.77
C ASN A 291 -30.59 0.60 -29.64
N ASN A 292 -29.94 0.61 -28.48
CA ASN A 292 -29.67 -0.49 -27.54
C ASN A 292 -29.74 -1.91 -28.12
N SER A 293 -28.55 -2.44 -28.42
CA SER A 293 -28.06 -3.84 -28.33
C SER A 293 -27.00 -4.01 -29.43
N THR A 294 -25.71 -4.16 -29.14
CA THR A 294 -25.13 -5.47 -28.82
C THR A 294 -23.65 -5.25 -28.48
N ILE A 295 -23.29 -5.13 -27.20
CA ILE A 295 -21.97 -5.48 -26.65
C ILE A 295 -22.22 -5.98 -25.23
N ASP A 296 -22.85 -7.15 -25.12
CA ASP A 296 -22.88 -7.96 -23.91
C ASP A 296 -22.87 -9.41 -24.40
N ASN A 297 -21.68 -9.93 -24.72
CA ASN A 297 -21.52 -11.38 -24.91
C ASN A 297 -20.07 -11.91 -24.79
N GLU A 298 -19.24 -11.30 -23.94
CA GLU A 298 -17.91 -11.86 -23.61
C GLU A 298 -17.69 -12.08 -22.10
N GLN A 299 -18.65 -11.73 -21.23
CA GLN A 299 -18.52 -11.97 -19.78
C GLN A 299 -19.35 -13.14 -19.24
N GLU A 300 -20.29 -13.69 -20.01
CA GLU A 300 -21.13 -14.82 -19.55
C GLU A 300 -20.54 -16.19 -19.88
N GLN A 301 -19.63 -16.30 -20.86
CA GLN A 301 -18.89 -17.54 -21.14
C GLN A 301 -17.68 -17.79 -20.21
N SER A 302 -17.33 -16.84 -19.35
CA SER A 302 -16.22 -16.97 -18.39
C SER A 302 -16.66 -17.56 -17.05
N LYS A 303 -17.92 -17.37 -16.65
CA LYS A 303 -18.43 -17.89 -15.35
C LYS A 303 -18.82 -19.37 -15.42
N ASP A 304 -19.41 -19.80 -16.53
CA ASP A 304 -19.76 -21.22 -16.73
C ASP A 304 -18.52 -22.12 -16.87
N ARG A 305 -17.35 -21.54 -17.23
CA ARG A 305 -16.08 -22.27 -17.32
C ARG A 305 -15.40 -22.46 -15.96
N GLU A 306 -15.63 -21.57 -14.99
CA GLU A 306 -15.11 -21.71 -13.62
C GLU A 306 -15.98 -22.66 -12.77
N GLU A 307 -17.30 -22.67 -12.94
CA GLU A 307 -18.17 -23.64 -12.25
C GLU A 307 -18.00 -25.07 -12.76
N LEU A 308 -17.70 -25.28 -14.06
CA LEU A 308 -17.43 -26.62 -14.60
C LEU A 308 -16.05 -27.19 -14.22
N LEU A 309 -15.11 -26.34 -13.79
CA LEU A 309 -13.78 -26.73 -13.30
C LEU A 309 -13.78 -27.02 -11.78
N ALA A 310 -14.67 -26.37 -11.01
CA ALA A 310 -14.86 -26.67 -9.59
C ALA A 310 -15.56 -28.02 -9.35
N ALA A 311 -16.41 -28.48 -10.29
CA ALA A 311 -17.12 -29.77 -10.19
C ALA A 311 -16.31 -31.01 -10.62
N LYS A 312 -15.05 -30.84 -11.07
CA LYS A 312 -14.15 -31.97 -11.45
C LYS A 312 -13.02 -32.22 -10.46
N ILE A 313 -12.99 -31.49 -9.33
CA ILE A 313 -11.95 -31.60 -8.28
C ILE A 313 -12.58 -31.92 -6.90
N SER A 314 -13.87 -32.23 -6.84
CA SER A 314 -14.52 -32.97 -5.73
C SER A 314 -15.00 -34.32 -6.23
#